data_AF-A0A2H5X489-F1
#
_entry.id   AF-A0A2H5X489-F1
#
_cell.length_a   1.000
_cell.length_b   1.000
_cell.length_c   1.000
_cell.angle_alpha   90.00
_cell.angle_beta   90.00
_cell.angle_gamma   90.00
#
_symmetry.space_group_name_H-M   'P 1'
#
loop_
_entity.id
_entity.type
_entity.pdbx_description
1 polymer ?
#
loop_
_entity_poly.entity_id
_entity_poly.type
_entity_poly.pdbx_seq_one_letter_code
_entity_poly.pdbx_strand_id
1 'polypeptide(L)'
;MSLSRTFEAGNIWLTVEYRHFGGDEGYDIRVYSRINGNPRQILRFDCFRYQPHYHYDPLGRDERVELAGYGMSDAILWTLKQLTYHLPEMLTQAGYPDVAAGVQPEAVREAVAKLEEHLTAVLGRS
;
A
#
# COMPACT_ATOMS: atom_id res chain seq x y z
N MET A 1 -12.98 10.09 13.26
CA MET A 1 -12.80 8.69 12.83
C MET A 1 -12.25 8.73 11.42
N SER A 2 -11.04 8.23 11.19
CA SER A 2 -10.55 8.06 9.82
C SER A 2 -11.34 6.94 9.17
N LEU A 3 -11.83 7.16 7.94
CA LEU A 3 -12.57 6.16 7.18
C LEU A 3 -11.56 5.39 6.33
N SER A 4 -11.27 4.14 6.72
CA SER A 4 -10.51 3.23 5.89
C SER A 4 -11.35 2.76 4.69
N ARG A 5 -10.74 2.72 3.50
CA ARG A 5 -11.34 2.15 2.28
C ARG A 5 -10.60 0.88 1.89
N THR A 6 -11.33 -0.07 1.30
CA THR A 6 -10.80 -1.37 0.86
C THR A 6 -11.11 -1.61 -0.62
N PHE A 7 -10.15 -2.16 -1.35
CA PHE A 7 -10.26 -2.53 -2.76
C PHE A 7 -9.74 -3.96 -2.96
N GLU A 8 -10.63 -4.86 -3.37
CA GLU A 8 -10.30 -6.28 -3.63
C GLU A 8 -9.56 -6.46 -4.96
N ALA A 9 -8.57 -7.36 -5.00
CA ALA A 9 -7.75 -7.63 -6.18
C ALA A 9 -7.30 -9.10 -6.23
N GLY A 10 -8.24 -10.02 -6.41
CA GLY A 10 -7.93 -11.46 -6.50
C GLY A 10 -7.52 -12.05 -5.15
N ASN A 11 -6.27 -12.49 -5.02
CA ASN A 11 -5.75 -13.10 -3.78
C ASN A 11 -5.21 -12.07 -2.76
N ILE A 12 -5.27 -10.78 -3.08
CA ILE A 12 -4.89 -9.68 -2.21
C ILE A 12 -5.99 -8.62 -2.17
N TRP A 13 -5.93 -7.73 -1.18
CA TRP A 13 -6.70 -6.50 -1.18
C TRP A 13 -5.87 -5.33 -0.67
N LEU A 14 -6.22 -4.15 -1.15
CA LEU A 14 -5.61 -2.88 -0.77
C LEU A 14 -6.49 -2.20 0.27
N THR A 15 -5.89 -1.57 1.27
CA THR A 15 -6.59 -0.61 2.13
C THR A 15 -5.90 0.73 2.11
N VAL A 16 -6.66 1.81 2.27
CA VAL A 16 -6.12 3.17 2.40
C VAL A 16 -6.77 3.91 3.55
N GLU A 17 -5.96 4.63 4.33
CA GLU A 17 -6.41 5.39 5.49
C GLU A 17 -5.53 6.64 5.68
N TYR A 18 -6.14 7.80 5.96
CA TYR A 18 -5.37 8.95 6.43
C TYR A 18 -5.10 8.83 7.93
N ARG A 19 -3.86 9.05 8.36
CA ARG A 19 -3.46 8.85 9.75
C ARG A 19 -2.48 9.92 10.22
N HIS A 20 -2.55 10.19 11.51
CA HIS A 20 -1.55 10.95 12.25
C HIS A 20 -0.72 9.96 13.07
N PHE A 21 0.60 10.02 12.95
CA PHE A 21 1.49 9.11 13.65
C PHE A 21 2.86 9.74 13.90
N GLY A 22 3.34 9.66 15.15
CA GLY A 22 4.71 10.10 15.48
C GLY A 22 5.01 11.58 15.21
N GLY A 23 4.00 12.45 15.14
CA GLY A 23 4.17 13.86 14.77
C GLY A 23 4.18 14.13 13.26
N ASP A 24 4.00 13.10 12.44
CA ASP A 24 3.79 13.19 10.99
C ASP A 24 2.33 12.83 10.64
N GLU A 25 1.96 13.02 9.37
CA GLU A 25 0.64 12.71 8.86
C GLU A 25 0.67 12.33 7.38
N GLY A 26 -0.28 11.52 6.95
CA GLY A 26 -0.49 11.20 5.55
C GLY A 26 -1.32 9.95 5.35
N TYR A 27 -1.38 9.51 4.10
CA TYR A 27 -2.06 8.26 3.76
C TYR A 27 -1.15 7.07 3.98
N ASP A 28 -1.64 6.04 4.65
CA ASP A 28 -1.07 4.71 4.47
C ASP A 28 -1.88 3.90 3.47
N ILE A 29 -1.15 3.13 2.66
CA ILE A 29 -1.69 2.21 1.68
C ILE A 29 -1.13 0.85 2.03
N ARG A 30 -2.00 -0.11 2.33
CA ARG A 30 -1.64 -1.41 2.87
C ARG A 30 -2.06 -2.50 1.90
N VAL A 31 -1.22 -3.51 1.74
CA VAL A 31 -1.55 -4.73 1.01
C VAL A 31 -1.75 -5.85 2.02
N TYR A 32 -2.86 -6.55 1.87
CA TYR A 32 -3.19 -7.71 2.68
C TYR A 32 -3.40 -8.94 1.81
N SER A 33 -3.16 -10.11 2.40
CA SER A 33 -3.58 -11.40 1.86
C SER A 33 -3.99 -12.33 3.00
N ARG A 34 -4.51 -13.52 2.66
CA ARG A 34 -4.76 -14.59 3.61
C ARG A 34 -3.53 -15.49 3.72
N ILE A 35 -2.88 -15.46 4.88
CA ILE A 35 -1.78 -16.36 5.21
C ILE A 35 -2.29 -17.39 6.20
N ASN A 36 -2.24 -18.68 5.83
CA ASN A 36 -2.85 -19.77 6.59
C ASN A 36 -4.33 -19.49 6.93
N GLY A 37 -5.09 -18.93 5.98
CA GLY A 37 -6.50 -18.58 6.12
C GLY A 37 -6.78 -17.25 6.84
N ASN A 38 -5.80 -16.64 7.50
CA ASN A 38 -5.97 -15.43 8.29
C ASN A 38 -5.53 -14.17 7.54
N PRO A 39 -6.29 -13.06 7.61
CA PRO A 39 -5.84 -11.77 7.12
C PRO A 39 -4.50 -11.36 7.73
N ARG A 40 -3.53 -11.02 6.89
CA ARG A 40 -2.22 -10.50 7.31
C ARG A 40 -1.83 -9.32 6.43
N GLN A 41 -1.32 -8.27 7.05
CA GLN A 41 -0.68 -7.17 6.34
C GLN A 41 0.70 -7.64 5.87
N ILE A 42 0.91 -7.62 4.56
CA ILE A 42 2.13 -8.19 3.94
C ILE A 42 3.04 -7.13 3.32
N LEU A 43 2.51 -5.93 3.06
CA LEU A 43 3.25 -4.76 2.58
C LEU A 43 2.52 -3.49 3.04
N ARG A 44 3.23 -2.43 3.41
CA ARG A 44 2.65 -1.14 3.79
C ARG A 44 3.47 0.01 3.21
N PHE A 45 2.80 0.99 2.62
CA PHE A 45 3.37 2.25 2.19
C PHE A 45 2.81 3.35 3.10
N ASP A 46 3.65 3.95 3.90
CA ASP A 46 3.31 5.09 4.74
C ASP A 46 3.72 6.36 3.97
N CYS A 47 2.80 6.88 3.15
CA CYS A 47 3.00 8.06 2.32
C CYS A 47 2.81 9.33 3.16
N PHE A 48 3.67 9.53 4.16
CA PHE A 48 3.59 10.66 5.08
C PHE A 48 4.20 11.94 4.50
N ARG A 49 3.85 13.07 5.10
CA ARG A 49 4.25 14.41 4.66
C ARG A 49 5.75 14.62 4.79
N TYR A 50 6.36 14.20 5.89
CA TYR A 50 7.77 14.49 6.17
C TYR A 50 8.69 13.29 6.04
N GLN A 51 8.22 12.10 6.39
CA GLN A 51 9.01 10.86 6.32
C GLN A 51 8.24 9.76 5.59
N PRO A 52 7.98 9.90 4.28
CA PRO A 52 7.40 8.82 3.51
C PRO A 52 8.36 7.61 3.44
N HIS A 53 7.81 6.43 3.67
CA HIS A 53 8.55 5.18 3.71
C HIS A 53 7.61 4.00 3.44
N TYR A 54 8.15 2.80 3.28
CA TYR A 54 7.36 1.59 3.16
C TYR A 54 8.01 0.43 3.90
N HIS A 55 7.24 -0.60 4.19
CA HIS A 55 7.62 -1.75 5.01
C HIS A 55 7.30 -3.05 4.30
N TYR A 56 8.30 -3.90 4.11
CA TYR A 56 8.08 -5.30 3.76
C TYR A 56 7.75 -6.11 5.02
N ASP A 57 6.69 -6.92 4.95
CA ASP A 57 6.19 -7.75 6.06
C ASP A 57 6.05 -6.98 7.41
N PRO A 58 5.15 -6.00 7.50
CA PRO A 58 5.04 -5.10 8.66
C PRO A 58 4.65 -5.78 9.99
N LEU A 59 4.17 -7.03 9.93
CA LEU A 59 3.80 -7.83 11.10
C LEU A 59 4.77 -8.99 11.36
N GLY A 60 5.92 -8.99 10.69
CA GLY A 60 6.98 -9.97 10.89
C GLY A 60 8.34 -9.28 10.89
N ARG A 61 9.01 -9.22 9.74
CA ARG A 61 10.35 -8.61 9.64
C ARG A 61 10.35 -7.08 9.79
N ASP A 62 9.24 -6.42 9.44
CA ASP A 62 9.07 -4.96 9.48
C ASP A 62 10.25 -4.21 8.83
N GLU A 63 10.64 -4.68 7.64
CA GLU A 63 11.79 -4.13 6.91
C GLU A 63 11.40 -2.80 6.28
N ARG A 64 11.78 -1.72 6.96
CA ARG A 64 11.53 -0.34 6.53
C ARG A 64 12.51 0.12 5.45
N VAL A 65 11.98 0.77 4.43
CA VAL A 65 12.74 1.45 3.37
C VAL A 65 12.27 2.90 3.24
N GLU A 66 13.20 3.84 3.37
CA GLU A 66 12.92 5.28 3.24
C GLU A 66 12.71 5.69 1.78
N LEU A 67 11.75 6.60 1.55
CA LEU A 67 11.61 7.32 0.28
C LEU A 67 12.24 8.71 0.42
N ALA A 68 13.56 8.74 0.60
CA ALA A 68 14.29 9.98 0.85
C ALA A 68 14.07 11.02 -0.27
N GLY A 69 13.72 12.25 0.11
CA GLY A 69 13.47 13.36 -0.80
C GLY A 69 12.05 13.42 -1.38
N TYR A 70 11.18 12.46 -1.05
CA TYR A 70 9.77 12.48 -1.46
C TYR A 70 8.94 13.32 -0.48
N GLY A 71 7.95 14.04 -1.01
CA GLY A 71 6.79 14.51 -0.24
C GLY A 71 5.61 13.53 -0.35
N MET A 72 4.53 13.77 0.42
CA MET A 72 3.34 12.90 0.43
C MET A 72 2.80 12.62 -0.97
N SER A 73 2.58 13.64 -1.81
CA SER A 73 2.02 13.46 -3.16
C SER A 73 2.91 12.60 -4.05
N ASP A 74 4.23 12.83 -4.02
CA ASP A 74 5.18 12.03 -4.79
C ASP A 74 5.23 10.58 -4.32
N ALA A 75 5.14 10.37 -2.99
CA ALA A 75 5.14 9.05 -2.38
C ALA A 75 3.87 8.26 -2.77
N ILE A 76 2.72 8.93 -2.83
CA ILE A 76 1.47 8.34 -3.33
C ILE A 76 1.64 7.93 -4.80
N LEU A 77 2.10 8.84 -5.67
CA LEU A 77 2.27 8.54 -7.10
C LEU A 77 3.26 7.39 -7.34
N TRP A 78 4.34 7.35 -6.57
CA TRP A 78 5.31 6.26 -6.62
C TRP A 78 4.69 4.94 -6.15
N THR A 79 3.93 4.96 -5.06
CA THR A 79 3.22 3.78 -4.53
C THR A 79 2.26 3.20 -5.55
N LEU A 80 1.43 4.02 -6.21
CA LEU A 80 0.50 3.57 -7.25
C LEU A 80 1.23 2.88 -8.41
N LYS A 81 2.40 3.41 -8.82
CA LYS A 81 3.26 2.77 -9.83
C LYS A 81 3.83 1.44 -9.35
N GLN A 82 4.31 1.35 -8.10
CA GLN A 82 4.83 0.10 -7.56
C GLN A 82 3.75 -0.98 -7.50
N LEU A 83 2.56 -0.63 -6.99
CA LEU A 83 1.43 -1.56 -6.94
C LEU A 83 1.05 -2.06 -8.34
N THR A 84 1.11 -1.19 -9.35
CA THR A 84 0.73 -1.52 -10.73
C THR A 84 1.74 -2.39 -11.45
N TYR A 85 3.04 -2.14 -11.27
CA TYR A 85 4.09 -2.70 -12.13
C TYR A 85 5.07 -3.63 -11.41
N HIS A 86 5.14 -3.58 -10.08
CA HIS A 86 6.18 -4.24 -9.30
C HIS A 86 5.64 -5.03 -8.09
N LEU A 87 4.33 -5.14 -7.94
CA LEU A 87 3.73 -5.79 -6.77
C LEU A 87 4.21 -7.24 -6.58
N PRO A 88 4.24 -8.13 -7.61
CA PRO A 88 4.71 -9.50 -7.42
C PRO A 88 6.16 -9.57 -6.91
N GLU A 89 7.07 -8.74 -7.44
CA GLU A 89 8.46 -8.68 -6.99
C GLU A 89 8.55 -8.21 -5.54
N MET A 90 7.79 -7.17 -5.19
CA MET A 90 7.74 -6.65 -3.83
C MET A 90 7.18 -7.68 -2.83
N LEU A 91 6.16 -8.45 -3.21
CA LEU A 91 5.60 -9.51 -2.37
C LEU A 91 6.58 -10.67 -2.20
N THR A 92 7.33 -11.02 -3.26
CA THR A 92 8.41 -12.00 -3.18
C THR A 92 9.49 -11.53 -2.20
N GLN A 93 9.91 -10.26 -2.31
CA GLN A 93 10.88 -9.66 -1.40
C GLN A 93 10.37 -9.61 0.05
N ALA A 94 9.07 -9.39 0.25
CA ALA A 94 8.40 -9.47 1.56
C ALA A 94 8.32 -10.88 2.16
N GLY A 95 8.77 -11.92 1.45
CA GLY A 95 8.71 -13.30 1.91
C GLY A 95 7.40 -14.02 1.58
N TYR A 96 6.64 -13.53 0.60
CA TYR A 96 5.36 -14.11 0.17
C TYR A 96 5.36 -14.54 -1.31
N PRO A 97 6.28 -15.44 -1.74
CA PRO A 97 6.35 -15.89 -3.13
C PRO A 97 5.08 -16.58 -3.61
N ASP A 98 4.38 -17.34 -2.75
CA ASP A 98 3.12 -18.01 -3.11
C ASP A 98 1.98 -17.00 -3.34
N VAL A 99 1.96 -15.91 -2.56
CA VAL A 99 1.00 -14.82 -2.79
C VAL A 99 1.36 -14.10 -4.09
N ALA A 100 2.64 -13.82 -4.33
CA ALA A 100 3.12 -13.18 -5.55
C ALA A 100 2.71 -13.97 -6.81
N ALA A 101 2.84 -15.29 -6.79
CA ALA A 101 2.44 -16.17 -7.89
C ALA A 101 0.93 -16.16 -8.17
N GLY A 102 0.11 -15.85 -7.17
CA GLY A 102 -1.35 -15.75 -7.31
C GLY A 102 -1.87 -14.37 -7.69
N VAL A 103 -0.99 -13.35 -7.81
CA VAL A 103 -1.39 -11.99 -8.16
C VAL A 103 -1.98 -11.96 -9.58
N GLN A 104 -3.14 -11.32 -9.71
CA GLN A 104 -3.82 -11.12 -10.99
C GLN A 104 -3.59 -9.67 -11.47
N PRO A 105 -2.75 -9.43 -12.49
CA PRO A 105 -2.34 -8.09 -12.88
C PRO A 105 -3.52 -7.16 -13.22
N GLU A 106 -4.52 -7.67 -13.93
CA GLU A 106 -5.70 -6.90 -14.33
C GLU A 106 -6.54 -6.48 -13.13
N ALA A 107 -6.74 -7.37 -12.15
CA ALA A 107 -7.48 -7.07 -10.93
C ALA A 107 -6.74 -6.04 -10.07
N VAL A 108 -5.40 -6.13 -10.01
CA VAL A 108 -4.57 -5.14 -9.32
C VAL A 108 -4.68 -3.78 -10.00
N ARG A 109 -4.60 -3.69 -11.34
CA ARG A 109 -4.78 -2.43 -12.08
C ARG A 109 -6.14 -1.80 -11.79
N GLU A 110 -7.21 -2.59 -11.76
CA GLU A 110 -8.55 -2.09 -11.44
C GLU A 110 -8.64 -1.56 -10.00
N ALA A 111 -8.09 -2.29 -9.03
CA ALA A 111 -8.07 -1.87 -7.63
C ALA A 111 -7.23 -0.59 -7.43
N VAL A 112 -6.07 -0.49 -8.08
CA VAL A 112 -5.21 0.70 -8.05
C VAL A 112 -5.91 1.90 -8.68
N ALA A 113 -6.63 1.72 -9.79
CA ALA A 113 -7.39 2.81 -10.42
C ALA A 113 -8.49 3.37 -9.47
N LYS A 114 -9.22 2.48 -8.78
CA LYS A 114 -10.22 2.90 -7.77
C LYS A 114 -9.59 3.58 -6.56
N LEU A 115 -8.42 3.11 -6.13
CA LEU A 115 -7.63 3.73 -5.07
C LEU A 115 -7.18 5.15 -5.47
N GLU A 116 -6.67 5.32 -6.70
CA GLU A 116 -6.25 6.61 -7.24
C GLU A 116 -7.43 7.58 -7.38
N GLU A 117 -8.58 7.13 -7.87
CA GLU A 117 -9.81 7.93 -7.93
C GLU A 117 -10.22 8.40 -6.54
N HIS A 118 -10.18 7.51 -5.55
CA HIS A 118 -10.48 7.85 -4.17
C HIS A 118 -9.52 8.92 -3.63
N LEU A 119 -8.21 8.71 -3.79
CA LEU A 119 -7.16 9.64 -3.33
C LEU A 119 -7.28 11.00 -4.01
N THR A 120 -7.55 11.04 -5.31
CA THR A 120 -7.79 12.28 -6.06
C THR A 120 -9.01 13.03 -5.52
N ALA A 121 -10.11 12.32 -5.26
CA ALA A 121 -11.34 12.93 -4.77
C ALA A 121 -11.21 13.53 -3.37
N VAL A 122 -10.33 12.99 -2.51
CA VAL A 122 -10.11 13.50 -1.15
C VAL A 122 -9.01 14.57 -1.11
N LEU A 123 -7.95 14.44 -1.90
CA LEU A 123 -6.88 15.45 -2.00
C LEU A 123 -7.36 16.71 -2.74
N GLY A 124 -8.28 16.59 -3.71
CA GLY A 124 -8.85 17.75 -4.40
C GLY A 124 -9.84 18.57 -3.56
N ARG A 125 -10.15 18.14 -2.33
CA ARG A 125 -11.07 18.81 -1.40
C ARG A 125 -10.35 19.53 -0.25
N SER A 126 -9.03 19.46 -0.18
CA SER A 126 -8.20 20.08 0.87
C SER A 126 -7.69 21.45 0.49
#